data_AF-A0A0C3GPB1-F1
#
_entry.id   AF-A0A0C3GPB1-F1
#
_cell.length_a   1.000
_cell.length_b   1.000
_cell.length_c   1.000
_cell.angle_alpha   90.00
_cell.angle_beta   90.00
_cell.angle_gamma   90.00
#
_symmetry.space_group_name_H-M   'P 1'
#
loop_
_entity.id
_entity.type
_entity.pdbx_description
1 polymer ?
#
loop_
_entity_poly.entity_id
_entity_poly.type
_entity_poly.pdbx_seq_one_letter_code
_entity_poly.pdbx_strand_id
1 'polypeptide(L)'
;MVRMSTHAKEDDIKATAWTLRFKNGKHTIFLLAEPLTPFTALKTELLATLRERHPAGLSSSTSTEPLLIPDSIHEVLLGVPVDTYEPSKGWVEITTDGSIKESPKSLGLKDGSMIAFAFIEGKGGEETVEFHVEFSSYEDQYPEDMVDDAA
;
A
#
# COMPACT_ATOMS: atom_id res chain seq x y z
N MET A 1 -10.48 -55.69 17.91
CA MET A 1 -10.53 -54.72 16.81
C MET A 1 -10.94 -53.38 17.38
N VAL A 2 -9.98 -52.53 17.72
CA VAL A 2 -10.21 -51.21 18.34
C VAL A 2 -10.11 -50.17 17.23
N ARG A 3 -11.19 -49.45 16.96
CA ARG A 3 -11.15 -48.27 16.09
C ARG A 3 -10.44 -47.16 16.85
N MET A 4 -9.27 -46.75 16.38
CA MET A 4 -8.65 -45.50 16.82
C MET A 4 -9.42 -44.35 16.19
N SER A 5 -10.18 -43.63 17.01
CA SER A 5 -10.71 -42.33 16.65
C SER A 5 -9.54 -41.35 16.61
N THR A 6 -9.10 -40.99 15.41
CA THR A 6 -8.23 -39.84 15.19
C THR A 6 -9.03 -38.58 15.49
N HIS A 7 -8.93 -38.07 16.72
CA HIS A 7 -9.19 -36.66 16.97
C HIS A 7 -7.99 -35.87 16.45
N ALA A 8 -8.08 -35.43 15.18
CA ALA A 8 -7.30 -34.28 14.76
C ALA A 8 -7.73 -33.13 15.68
N LYS A 9 -6.81 -32.69 16.54
CA LYS A 9 -6.99 -31.41 17.22
C LYS A 9 -7.10 -30.39 16.11
N GLU A 10 -8.17 -29.62 16.17
CA GLU A 10 -8.39 -28.42 15.39
C GLU A 10 -7.29 -27.45 15.83
N ASP A 11 -6.08 -27.63 15.27
CA ASP A 11 -4.97 -26.73 15.46
C ASP A 11 -5.43 -25.39 14.92
N ASP A 12 -5.62 -24.43 15.83
CA ASP A 12 -5.59 -22.99 15.63
C ASP A 12 -5.20 -22.62 14.19
N ILE A 13 -6.17 -22.44 13.30
CA ILE A 13 -5.91 -21.88 11.97
C ILE A 13 -5.58 -20.41 12.21
N LYS A 14 -4.34 -20.13 12.59
CA LYS A 14 -3.85 -18.76 12.67
C LYS A 14 -3.75 -18.28 11.23
N ALA A 15 -4.65 -17.38 10.85
CA ALA A 15 -4.48 -16.61 9.62
C ALA A 15 -3.07 -16.02 9.64
N THR A 16 -2.22 -16.49 8.73
CA THR A 16 -0.81 -16.09 8.62
C THR A 16 -0.62 -14.93 7.66
N ALA A 17 -1.63 -14.66 6.85
CA ALA A 17 -1.70 -13.50 5.98
C ALA A 17 -1.68 -12.19 6.78
N TRP A 18 -0.83 -11.29 6.33
CA TRP A 18 -0.77 -9.90 6.77
C TRP A 18 -1.66 -9.02 5.90
N THR A 19 -2.19 -7.97 6.51
CA THR A 19 -2.80 -6.85 5.79
C THR A 19 -1.75 -5.76 5.58
N LEU A 20 -1.42 -5.47 4.32
CA LEU A 20 -0.51 -4.38 3.94
C LEU A 20 -1.30 -3.18 3.45
N ARG A 21 -0.86 -1.97 3.80
CA ARG A 21 -1.53 -0.70 3.45
C ARG A 21 -0.74 0.03 2.37
N PHE A 22 -1.19 -0.09 1.12
CA PHE A 22 -0.62 0.60 -0.03
C PHE A 22 -1.22 2.00 -0.16
N LYS A 23 -0.39 3.04 -0.15
CA LYS A 23 -0.83 4.44 -0.13
C LYS A 23 -0.33 5.26 -1.31
N ASN A 24 -1.20 6.11 -1.85
CA ASN A 24 -0.87 7.16 -2.82
C ASN A 24 -1.88 8.30 -2.68
N GLY A 25 -1.40 9.52 -2.40
CA GLY A 25 -2.23 10.65 -1.99
C GLY A 25 -3.15 10.24 -0.85
N LYS A 26 -4.45 10.51 -1.00
CA LYS A 26 -5.51 10.09 -0.07
C LYS A 26 -5.95 8.62 -0.18
N HIS A 27 -5.51 7.89 -1.20
CA HIS A 27 -5.95 6.51 -1.43
C HIS A 27 -5.17 5.54 -0.56
N THR A 28 -5.89 4.59 0.04
CA THR A 28 -5.29 3.45 0.76
C THR A 28 -5.92 2.16 0.25
N ILE A 29 -5.10 1.30 -0.36
CA ILE A 29 -5.49 -0.02 -0.83
C ILE A 29 -4.96 -1.06 0.17
N PHE A 30 -5.84 -1.93 0.65
CA PHE A 30 -5.49 -3.00 1.57
C PHE A 30 -5.34 -4.30 0.79
N LEU A 31 -4.15 -4.89 0.83
CA LEU A 31 -3.90 -6.21 0.24
C LEU A 31 -3.60 -7.21 1.35
N LEU A 32 -4.22 -8.39 1.26
CA LEU A 32 -3.81 -9.54 2.07
C LEU A 32 -2.65 -10.24 1.39
N ALA A 33 -1.60 -10.52 2.16
CA ALA A 33 -0.40 -11.15 1.64
C ALA A 33 0.25 -12.05 2.68
N GLU A 34 0.79 -13.18 2.24
CA GLU A 34 1.69 -13.94 3.07
C GLU A 34 2.99 -13.16 3.31
N PRO A 35 3.66 -13.32 4.47
CA PRO A 35 4.86 -12.55 4.80
C PRO A 35 6.00 -12.68 3.77
N LEU A 36 6.04 -13.80 3.04
CA LEU A 36 7.04 -14.12 2.03
C LEU A 36 6.57 -13.86 0.59
N THR A 37 5.37 -13.30 0.38
CA THR A 37 4.88 -12.95 -0.95
C THR A 37 5.84 -11.97 -1.63
N PRO A 38 6.33 -12.26 -2.86
CA PRO A 38 7.22 -11.36 -3.57
C PRO A 38 6.57 -10.02 -3.90
N PHE A 39 7.33 -8.92 -3.86
CA PHE A 39 6.82 -7.59 -4.22
C PHE A 39 6.31 -7.51 -5.66
N THR A 40 6.84 -8.31 -6.59
CA THR A 40 6.33 -8.41 -7.96
C THR A 40 4.90 -8.94 -8.02
N ALA A 41 4.57 -9.92 -7.17
CA ALA A 41 3.20 -10.43 -7.01
C ALA A 41 2.30 -9.36 -6.37
N LEU A 42 2.79 -8.65 -5.35
CA LEU A 42 2.05 -7.55 -4.72
C LEU A 42 1.76 -6.39 -5.69
N LYS A 43 2.72 -6.02 -6.53
CA LYS A 43 2.51 -5.01 -7.59
C LYS A 43 1.45 -5.46 -8.60
N THR A 44 1.42 -6.77 -8.92
CA THR A 44 0.42 -7.34 -9.83
C THR A 44 -0.99 -7.26 -9.24
N GLU A 45 -1.15 -7.69 -7.98
CA GLU A 45 -2.40 -7.63 -7.23
C GLU A 45 -2.89 -6.17 -7.06
N LEU A 46 -1.96 -5.27 -6.76
CA LEU A 46 -2.23 -3.83 -6.63
C LEU A 46 -2.77 -3.27 -7.94
N LEU A 47 -2.11 -3.50 -9.08
CA LEU A 47 -2.60 -2.99 -10.37
C LEU A 47 -3.95 -3.58 -10.76
N ALA A 48 -4.17 -4.88 -10.52
CA ALA A 48 -5.46 -5.51 -10.78
C ALA A 48 -6.57 -4.81 -9.99
N THR A 49 -6.35 -4.63 -8.68
CA THR A 49 -7.29 -3.94 -7.78
C THR A 49 -7.54 -2.50 -8.23
N LEU A 50 -6.47 -1.76 -8.55
CA LEU A 50 -6.57 -0.38 -8.99
C LEU A 50 -7.39 -0.27 -10.28
N ARG A 51 -7.14 -1.12 -11.28
CA ARG A 51 -7.88 -1.08 -12.56
C ARG A 51 -9.36 -1.41 -12.40
N GLU A 52 -9.67 -2.38 -11.54
CA GLU A 52 -11.06 -2.76 -11.23
C GLU A 52 -11.80 -1.65 -10.49
N ARG A 53 -11.12 -0.99 -9.54
CA ARG A 53 -11.76 -0.03 -8.63
C ARG A 53 -11.72 1.42 -9.10
N HIS A 54 -10.71 1.75 -9.90
CA HIS A 54 -10.41 3.10 -10.36
C HIS A 54 -10.10 3.10 -11.87
N PRO A 55 -11.01 2.62 -12.75
CA PRO A 55 -10.74 2.49 -14.19
C PRO A 55 -10.42 3.82 -14.89
N ALA A 56 -10.81 4.95 -14.31
CA ALA A 56 -10.50 6.29 -14.80
C ALA A 56 -9.20 6.90 -14.20
N GLY A 57 -8.47 6.14 -13.39
CA GLY A 57 -7.29 6.61 -12.66
C GLY A 57 -7.59 7.04 -11.22
N LEU A 58 -6.52 7.37 -10.49
CA LEU A 58 -6.56 7.83 -9.10
C LEU A 58 -6.73 9.35 -9.05
N SER A 59 -7.67 9.83 -8.25
CA SER A 59 -7.81 11.28 -8.02
C SER A 59 -6.64 11.80 -7.17
N SER A 60 -6.06 12.94 -7.58
CA SER A 60 -5.04 13.66 -6.82
C SER A 60 -5.62 14.92 -6.19
N SER A 61 -5.04 15.38 -5.08
CA SER A 61 -5.26 16.71 -4.51
C SER A 61 -4.44 17.79 -5.22
N THR A 62 -3.33 17.40 -5.87
CA THR A 62 -2.35 18.29 -6.49
C THR A 62 -2.58 18.51 -7.98
N SER A 63 -3.45 17.71 -8.62
CA SER A 63 -3.77 17.80 -10.04
C SER A 63 -5.27 17.64 -10.27
N THR A 64 -5.78 18.36 -11.27
CA THR A 64 -7.18 18.20 -11.75
C THR A 64 -7.35 16.94 -12.60
N GLU A 65 -6.27 16.47 -13.24
CA GLU A 65 -6.29 15.25 -14.03
C GLU A 65 -6.03 14.02 -13.14
N PRO A 66 -6.76 12.91 -13.34
CA PRO A 66 -6.53 11.69 -12.59
C PRO A 66 -5.20 11.05 -12.99
N LEU A 67 -4.49 10.52 -12.00
CA LEU A 67 -3.28 9.73 -12.21
C LEU A 67 -3.65 8.40 -12.86
N LEU A 68 -3.23 8.22 -14.11
CA LEU A 68 -3.53 7.01 -14.89
C LEU A 68 -2.82 5.79 -14.30
N ILE A 69 -3.53 4.66 -14.28
CA ILE A 69 -2.96 3.40 -13.80
C ILE A 69 -2.13 2.79 -14.94
N PRO A 70 -0.84 2.49 -14.74
CA PRO A 70 0.03 1.98 -15.80
C PRO A 70 -0.35 0.55 -16.19
N ASP A 71 0.14 0.11 -17.35
CA ASP A 71 -0.08 -1.24 -17.88
C ASP A 71 0.91 -2.27 -17.28
N SER A 72 2.13 -1.85 -16.94
CA SER A 72 3.18 -2.74 -16.44
C SER A 72 3.46 -2.56 -14.95
N ILE A 73 3.72 -3.66 -14.24
CA ILE A 73 4.23 -3.63 -12.85
C ILE A 73 5.61 -2.95 -12.73
N HIS A 74 6.36 -2.85 -13.82
CA HIS A 74 7.68 -2.20 -13.83
C HIS A 74 7.58 -0.67 -13.73
N GLU A 75 6.41 -0.13 -14.04
CA GLU A 75 6.09 1.30 -13.89
C GLU A 75 5.58 1.62 -12.49
N VAL A 76 5.46 0.61 -11.61
CA VAL A 76 5.03 0.79 -10.22
C VAL A 76 6.25 0.81 -9.31
N LEU A 77 6.47 1.93 -8.64
CA LEU A 77 7.46 2.07 -7.58
C LEU A 77 6.80 1.87 -6.23
N LEU A 78 7.55 1.29 -5.28
CA LEU A 78 7.11 1.09 -3.90
C LEU A 78 8.11 1.76 -2.96
N GLY A 79 7.61 2.33 -1.87
CA GLY A 79 8.42 2.99 -0.86
C GLY A 79 8.00 2.59 0.55
N VAL A 80 8.95 2.48 1.46
CA VAL A 80 8.70 2.36 2.90
C VAL A 80 9.04 3.68 3.59
N PRO A 81 8.29 4.09 4.62
CA PRO A 81 8.60 5.35 5.29
C PRO A 81 9.97 5.26 5.97
N VAL A 82 10.75 6.35 5.90
CA VAL A 82 12.01 6.47 6.65
C VAL A 82 11.75 6.31 8.16
N ASP A 83 10.64 6.89 8.62
CA ASP A 83 10.13 6.77 9.99
C ASP A 83 8.63 6.45 9.94
N THR A 84 8.24 5.29 10.46
CA THR A 84 6.83 4.83 10.44
C THR A 84 5.92 5.72 11.28
N TYR A 85 6.46 6.43 12.27
CA TYR A 85 5.70 7.33 13.14
C TYR A 85 5.70 8.77 12.63
N GLU A 86 6.60 9.10 11.70
CA GLU A 86 6.72 10.44 11.11
C GLU A 86 6.93 10.36 9.59
N PRO A 87 5.87 10.03 8.81
CA PRO A 87 5.97 9.81 7.37
C PRO A 87 6.44 11.05 6.58
N SER A 88 6.35 12.25 7.15
CA SER A 88 6.88 13.50 6.58
C SER A 88 8.40 13.50 6.44
N LYS A 89 9.13 12.61 7.12
CA LYS A 89 10.58 12.40 6.94
C LYS A 89 10.95 11.76 5.58
N GLY A 90 9.95 11.41 4.77
CA GLY A 90 10.14 10.88 3.43
C GLY A 90 10.16 9.35 3.39
N TRP A 91 10.57 8.83 2.22
CA TRP A 91 10.39 7.45 1.83
C TRP A 91 11.68 6.85 1.27
N VAL A 92 11.91 5.57 1.55
CA VAL A 92 12.99 4.77 0.97
C VAL A 92 12.38 3.85 -0.08
N GLU A 93 12.81 3.98 -1.33
CA GLU A 93 12.37 3.11 -2.42
C GLU A 93 12.76 1.65 -2.17
N ILE A 94 11.86 0.73 -2.51
CA ILE A 94 12.07 -0.71 -2.48
C ILE A 94 12.61 -1.15 -3.84
N THR A 95 13.88 -1.57 -3.88
CA THR A 95 14.51 -2.13 -5.09
C THR A 95 14.03 -3.56 -5.34
N THR A 96 13.26 -3.77 -6.41
CA THR A 96 12.70 -5.09 -6.80
C THR A 96 13.48 -5.78 -7.92
N ASP A 97 14.78 -5.51 -8.05
CA ASP A 97 15.67 -5.92 -9.13
C ASP A 97 16.46 -7.22 -8.86
N GLY A 98 15.97 -8.09 -7.99
CA GLY A 98 16.69 -9.31 -7.57
C GLY A 98 17.50 -9.15 -6.29
N SER A 99 17.29 -8.06 -5.54
CA SER A 99 17.93 -7.83 -4.24
C SER A 99 17.47 -8.85 -3.18
N ILE A 100 18.20 -8.99 -2.06
CA ILE A 100 17.84 -9.96 -0.98
C ILE A 100 16.47 -9.65 -0.33
N LYS A 101 15.93 -8.44 -0.53
CA LYS A 101 14.71 -7.95 0.13
C LYS A 101 13.47 -8.00 -0.77
N GLU A 102 13.16 -9.17 -1.32
CA GLU A 102 12.08 -9.34 -2.31
C GLU A 102 10.67 -9.49 -1.73
N SER A 103 10.53 -9.60 -0.40
CA SER A 103 9.25 -9.81 0.29
C SER A 103 9.06 -8.89 1.50
N PRO A 104 7.81 -8.67 1.95
CA PRO A 104 7.52 -7.86 3.13
C PRO A 104 8.36 -8.25 4.35
N LYS A 105 8.43 -9.55 4.68
CA LYS A 105 9.18 -10.04 5.83
C LYS A 105 10.68 -9.80 5.69
N SER A 106 11.25 -10.03 4.50
CA SER A 106 12.68 -9.79 4.25
C SER A 106 13.08 -8.31 4.34
N LEU A 107 12.12 -7.40 4.11
CA LEU A 107 12.27 -5.97 4.28
C LEU A 107 12.04 -5.50 5.73
N GLY A 108 11.66 -6.42 6.63
CA GLY A 108 11.35 -6.12 8.02
C GLY A 108 9.94 -5.57 8.25
N LEU A 109 9.06 -5.67 7.25
CA LEU A 109 7.65 -5.32 7.41
C LEU A 109 6.93 -6.35 8.27
N LYS A 110 5.80 -5.91 8.81
CA LYS A 110 4.87 -6.67 9.65
C LYS A 110 3.42 -6.43 9.21
N ASP A 111 2.49 -7.16 9.80
CA ASP A 111 1.06 -6.89 9.64
C ASP A 111 0.73 -5.40 9.90
N GLY A 112 -0.10 -4.82 9.05
CA GLY A 112 -0.47 -3.41 9.06
C GLY A 112 0.60 -2.44 8.55
N SER A 113 1.74 -2.91 8.05
CA SER A 113 2.79 -2.01 7.54
C SER A 113 2.29 -1.15 6.38
N MET A 114 2.78 0.09 6.33
CA MET A 114 2.47 1.06 5.30
C MET A 114 3.54 1.02 4.21
N ILE A 115 3.07 1.02 2.96
CA ILE A 115 3.90 1.04 1.76
C ILE A 115 3.34 2.15 0.88
N ALA A 116 4.14 3.14 0.51
CA ALA A 116 3.77 4.09 -0.52
C ALA A 116 3.91 3.43 -1.90
N PHE A 117 3.07 3.83 -2.85
CA PHE A 117 3.27 3.50 -4.26
C PHE A 117 3.16 4.74 -5.13
N ALA A 118 3.88 4.74 -6.24
CA ALA A 118 3.84 5.79 -7.25
C ALA A 118 4.06 5.17 -8.63
N PHE A 119 3.77 5.94 -9.68
CA PHE A 119 3.96 5.49 -11.06
C PHE A 119 5.07 6.29 -11.73
N ILE A 120 5.82 5.64 -12.61
CA ILE A 120 6.81 6.32 -13.46
C ILE A 120 6.03 7.09 -14.53
N GLU A 121 6.04 8.42 -14.47
CA GLU A 121 5.49 9.26 -15.52
C GLU A 121 6.52 9.49 -16.64
N GLY A 122 6.13 9.26 -17.90
CA GLY A 122 6.80 9.85 -19.06
C GLY A 122 7.96 9.09 -19.70
N LYS A 123 7.89 8.96 -21.03
CA LYS A 123 8.99 8.50 -21.88
C LYS A 123 10.13 9.52 -21.89
N GLY A 124 11.19 9.25 -21.12
CA GLY A 124 12.53 9.79 -21.35
C GLY A 124 12.88 11.01 -20.50
N GLY A 125 13.58 10.75 -19.41
CA GLY A 125 14.21 11.75 -18.54
C GLY A 125 14.28 11.24 -17.11
N GLU A 126 15.39 11.50 -16.41
CA GLU A 126 15.62 11.13 -15.00
C GLU A 126 14.69 11.91 -14.06
N GLU A 127 13.38 11.66 -14.13
CA GLU A 127 12.43 12.23 -13.19
C GLU A 127 12.41 11.34 -11.94
N THR A 128 12.91 11.86 -10.83
CA THR A 128 12.83 11.20 -9.53
C THR A 128 11.37 11.19 -9.09
N VAL A 129 10.73 10.02 -9.16
CA VAL A 129 9.35 9.87 -8.71
C VAL A 129 9.28 10.09 -7.20
N GLU A 130 8.49 11.06 -6.76
CA GLU A 130 8.24 11.33 -5.34
C GLU A 130 7.03 10.54 -4.83
N PHE A 131 7.17 9.92 -3.66
CA PHE A 131 6.07 9.22 -3.00
C PHE A 131 5.16 10.22 -2.28
N HIS A 132 4.06 10.59 -2.94
CA HIS A 132 3.03 11.44 -2.35
C HIS A 132 2.04 10.61 -1.52
N VAL A 133 1.95 10.88 -0.21
CA VAL A 133 0.99 10.25 0.71
C VAL A 133 0.38 11.30 1.61
N GLU A 134 -0.94 11.35 1.65
CA GLU A 134 -1.70 12.28 2.46
C GLU A 134 -2.26 11.54 3.69
N PHE A 135 -2.26 12.24 4.82
CA PHE A 135 -2.93 11.79 6.04
C PHE A 135 -4.01 12.79 6.37
N SER A 136 -5.25 12.32 6.55
CA SER A 136 -6.32 13.16 7.04
C SER A 136 -5.94 13.69 8.43
N SER A 137 -5.93 15.01 8.59
CA SER A 137 -5.86 15.60 9.93
C SER A 137 -7.27 15.67 10.54
N TYR A 138 -7.35 15.68 11.87
CA TYR A 138 -8.61 15.89 12.57
C TYR A 138 -9.21 17.26 12.24
N GLU A 139 -8.35 18.28 12.16
CA GLU A 139 -8.70 19.68 11.86
C GLU A 139 -9.34 19.84 10.48
N ASP A 140 -8.87 19.11 9.47
CA ASP A 140 -9.46 19.14 8.11
C ASP A 140 -10.87 18.52 8.06
N GLN A 141 -11.15 17.55 8.94
CA GLN A 141 -12.42 16.83 8.97
C GLN A 141 -13.46 17.48 9.89
N TYR A 142 -13.00 18.15 10.94
CA TYR A 142 -13.81 18.81 11.95
C TYR A 142 -13.27 20.21 12.24
N PRO A 143 -13.43 21.17 11.30
CA PRO A 143 -13.06 22.55 11.56
C PRO A 143 -13.85 23.05 12.78
N GLU A 144 -13.16 23.57 13.79
CA GLU A 144 -13.76 23.98 15.08
C GLU A 144 -14.81 25.10 14.96
N ASP A 145 -14.99 25.69 13.77
CA ASP A 145 -15.87 26.83 13.51
C ASP A 145 -17.36 26.46 13.28
N MET A 146 -17.81 25.24 13.61
CA MET A 146 -19.25 24.90 13.68
C MET A 146 -19.91 25.41 14.97
N VAL A 147 -19.56 26.62 15.41
CA VAL A 147 -20.23 27.27 16.54
C VAL A 147 -21.57 27.81 16.02
N ASP A 148 -22.66 27.20 16.49
CA ASP A 148 -24.05 27.57 16.26
C ASP A 148 -24.27 29.09 16.25
N ASP A 149 -24.48 29.67 15.07
CA ASP A 149 -25.18 30.94 14.93
C ASP A 149 -26.69 30.63 14.84
N ALA A 150 -27.25 30.24 15.97
CA ALA A 150 -28.68 30.26 16.23
C ALA A 150 -28.99 31.43 17.17
N ALA A 151 -29.25 32.61 16.58
CA ALA A 151 -29.84 33.77 17.25
C ALA A 151 -30.98 34.35 16.41
#